data_AF-A0A661J971-F1
#
_entry.id   AF-A0A661J971-F1
#
_cell.length_a   1.000
_cell.length_b   1.000
_cell.length_c   1.000
_cell.angle_alpha   90.00
_cell.angle_beta   90.00
_cell.angle_gamma   90.00
#
_symmetry.space_group_name_H-M   'P 1'
#
loop_
_entity.id
_entity.type
_entity.pdbx_description
1 polymer ?
#
loop_
_entity_poly.entity_id
_entity_poly.type
_entity_poly.pdbx_seq_one_letter_code
_entity_poly.pdbx_strand_id
1 'polypeptide(L)'
;MEKLYQFFSWLVKRSFQDLHVRNQPIEEYIIHLLVTFSLTRNLSYKKELVTVVDMLHELNKLAEKKELLKRQQDIKKHLGDYTLFMTGIFREYVEKLAFLGFYLKEGERAYLDVGEIKLKENQKDAHLFLQLGENFEFYSGALYYLRKSYFKDYNENPFFN
;
A
#
# COMPACT_ATOMS: atom_id res chain seq x y z
N MET A 1 5.18 7.12 17.29
CA MET A 1 3.84 6.91 16.67
C MET A 1 3.22 8.24 16.27
N GLU A 2 2.83 9.08 17.22
CA GLU A 2 2.07 10.32 16.95
C GLU A 2 2.75 11.31 16.00
N LYS A 3 4.04 11.61 16.20
CA LYS A 3 4.81 12.52 15.32
C LYS A 3 4.89 12.03 13.87
N LEU A 4 5.01 10.72 13.66
CA LEU A 4 5.09 10.13 12.30
C LEU A 4 3.73 10.13 11.61
N TYR A 5 2.66 9.86 12.37
CA TYR A 5 1.29 10.00 11.87
C TYR A 5 0.97 11.44 11.47
N GLN A 6 1.34 12.42 12.29
CA GLN A 6 1.16 13.84 11.96
C GLN A 6 1.95 14.24 10.71
N PHE A 7 3.20 13.77 10.57
CA PHE A 7 4.03 13.99 9.40
C PHE A 7 3.38 13.45 8.12
N PHE A 8 2.98 12.18 8.10
CA PHE A 8 2.30 11.60 6.94
C PHE A 8 0.92 12.20 6.70
N SER A 9 0.19 12.57 7.75
CA SER A 9 -1.10 13.27 7.62
C SER A 9 -0.94 14.58 6.86
N TRP A 10 0.06 15.38 7.21
CA TRP A 10 0.35 16.63 6.53
C TRP A 10 0.72 16.41 5.07
N LEU A 11 1.63 15.45 4.79
CA LEU A 11 2.08 15.14 3.43
C LEU A 11 0.98 14.61 2.52
N VAL A 12 0.21 13.64 2.99
CA VAL A 12 -0.86 13.00 2.21
C VAL A 12 -1.94 14.02 1.89
N LYS A 13 -2.41 14.78 2.89
CA LYS A 13 -3.42 15.82 2.68
C LYS A 13 -2.98 16.85 1.65
N ARG A 14 -1.72 17.29 1.71
CA ARG A 14 -1.20 18.28 0.76
C ARG A 14 -1.10 17.72 -0.66
N SER A 15 -0.55 16.52 -0.83
CA SER A 15 -0.50 15.85 -2.14
C SER A 15 -1.91 15.61 -2.72
N PHE A 16 -2.86 15.21 -1.87
CA PHE A 16 -4.23 14.92 -2.29
C PHE A 16 -4.96 16.21 -2.68
N GLN A 17 -4.71 17.31 -1.98
CA GLN A 17 -5.18 18.64 -2.38
C GLN A 17 -4.64 19.06 -3.74
N ASP A 18 -3.33 18.92 -3.98
CA ASP A 18 -2.71 19.25 -5.28
C ASP A 18 -3.34 18.43 -6.43
N LEU A 19 -3.67 17.17 -6.15
CA LEU A 19 -4.27 16.23 -7.10
C LEU A 19 -5.81 16.25 -7.11
N HIS A 20 -6.44 17.18 -6.39
CA HIS A 20 -7.90 17.33 -6.29
C HIS A 20 -8.64 16.07 -5.81
N VAL A 21 -7.98 15.22 -5.03
CA VAL A 21 -8.58 14.04 -4.39
C VAL A 21 -9.42 14.51 -3.20
N ARG A 22 -10.67 14.06 -3.12
CA ARG A 22 -11.58 14.35 -2.01
C ARG A 22 -12.18 13.06 -1.47
N ASN A 23 -11.37 12.28 -0.76
CA ASN A 23 -11.84 11.04 -0.15
C ASN A 23 -11.13 10.80 1.18
N GLN A 24 -11.74 11.30 2.25
CA GLN A 24 -11.20 11.21 3.60
C GLN A 24 -10.93 9.77 4.05
N PRO A 25 -11.81 8.77 3.81
CA PRO A 25 -11.51 7.37 4.14
C PRO A 25 -10.22 6.84 3.50
N ILE A 26 -9.97 7.18 2.23
CA ILE A 26 -8.76 6.77 1.52
C ILE A 26 -7.52 7.48 2.07
N GLU A 27 -7.64 8.79 2.35
CA GLU A 27 -6.55 9.57 2.96
C GLU A 27 -6.12 8.95 4.29
N GLU A 28 -7.06 8.71 5.18
CA GLU A 28 -6.80 8.10 6.49
C GLU A 28 -6.16 6.72 6.34
N TYR A 29 -6.70 5.88 5.45
CA TYR A 29 -6.15 4.55 5.18
C TYR A 29 -4.69 4.62 4.71
N ILE A 30 -4.39 5.50 3.76
CA ILE A 30 -3.04 5.67 3.21
C ILE A 30 -2.07 6.21 4.27
N ILE A 31 -2.49 7.16 5.10
CA ILE A 31 -1.68 7.65 6.21
C ILE A 31 -1.32 6.49 7.16
N HIS A 32 -2.31 5.68 7.54
CA HIS A 32 -2.09 4.50 8.38
C HIS A 32 -1.16 3.47 7.74
N LEU A 33 -1.30 3.23 6.43
CA LEU A 33 -0.42 2.37 5.65
C LEU A 33 1.03 2.87 5.70
N LEU A 34 1.26 4.15 5.39
CA LEU A 34 2.59 4.76 5.39
C LEU A 34 3.25 4.69 6.78
N VAL A 35 2.48 4.95 7.84
CA VAL A 35 2.95 4.81 9.22
C VAL A 35 3.33 3.36 9.53
N THR A 36 2.47 2.41 9.16
CA THR A 36 2.69 0.97 9.39
C THR A 36 3.99 0.50 8.77
N PHE A 37 4.21 0.79 7.48
CA PHE A 37 5.41 0.37 6.75
C PHE A 37 6.68 1.13 7.16
N SER A 38 6.56 2.38 7.60
CA SER A 38 7.72 3.17 8.04
C SER A 38 8.22 2.77 9.42
N LEU A 39 7.33 2.29 10.30
CA LEU A 39 7.69 1.81 11.64
C LEU A 39 8.16 0.37 11.65
N THR A 40 7.81 -0.39 10.62
CA THR A 40 8.39 -1.72 10.38
C THR A 40 9.80 -1.59 9.82
N ARG A 41 10.74 -1.09 10.66
CA ARG A 41 12.20 -1.32 10.49
C ARG A 41 12.56 -2.83 10.49
N ASN A 42 11.59 -3.69 10.80
CA ASN A 42 11.58 -5.11 10.52
C ASN A 42 10.25 -5.45 9.85
N LEU A 43 10.28 -5.95 8.61
CA LEU A 43 9.19 -6.63 7.88
C LEU A 43 8.69 -7.85 8.68
N SER A 44 8.10 -7.64 9.85
CA SER A 44 7.68 -8.69 10.77
C SER A 44 6.17 -8.85 10.78
N TYR A 45 5.60 -9.01 9.59
CA TYR A 45 4.47 -9.93 9.40
C TYR A 45 5.01 -11.09 8.56
N LYS A 46 5.62 -12.05 9.26
CA LYS A 46 6.35 -13.23 8.77
C LYS A 46 7.59 -12.90 7.94
N LYS A 47 8.76 -13.24 8.50
CA LYS A 47 10.06 -13.35 7.79
C LYS A 47 10.02 -14.25 6.52
N GLU A 48 8.89 -14.87 6.21
CA GLU A 48 8.70 -15.84 5.12
C GLU A 48 8.01 -15.25 3.88
N LEU A 49 7.42 -14.05 3.96
CA LEU A 49 6.74 -13.40 2.83
C LEU A 49 7.42 -12.07 2.51
N VAL A 50 8.69 -12.14 2.11
CA VAL A 50 9.52 -10.94 1.88
C VAL A 50 9.17 -10.29 0.54
N THR A 51 8.64 -11.07 -0.40
CA THR A 51 8.36 -10.63 -1.77
C THR A 51 6.89 -10.82 -2.17
N VAL A 52 6.46 -10.12 -3.22
CA VAL A 52 5.15 -10.34 -3.87
C VAL A 52 5.00 -11.79 -4.31
N VAL A 53 6.06 -12.41 -4.81
CA VAL A 53 6.06 -13.81 -5.26
C VAL A 53 5.77 -14.77 -4.10
N ASP A 54 6.39 -14.55 -2.94
CA ASP A 54 6.14 -15.39 -1.75
C ASP A 54 4.66 -15.30 -1.32
N MET A 55 4.09 -14.09 -1.32
CA MET A 55 2.68 -13.87 -0.98
C MET A 55 1.74 -14.58 -1.95
N LEU A 56 2.01 -14.50 -3.26
CA LEU A 56 1.22 -15.19 -4.28
C LEU A 56 1.34 -16.71 -4.17
N HIS A 57 2.54 -17.22 -3.88
CA HIS A 57 2.78 -18.65 -3.66
C HIS A 57 2.00 -19.16 -2.44
N GLU A 58 2.00 -18.42 -1.34
CA GLU A 58 1.21 -18.76 -0.16
C GLU A 58 -0.29 -18.70 -0.45
N LEU A 59 -0.78 -17.70 -1.19
CA LEU A 59 -2.19 -17.64 -1.59
C LEU A 59 -2.59 -18.87 -2.42
N ASN A 60 -1.72 -19.30 -3.35
CA ASN A 60 -1.97 -20.50 -4.15
C ASN A 60 -2.07 -21.77 -3.29
N LYS A 61 -1.20 -21.93 -2.28
CA LYS A 61 -1.27 -23.05 -1.31
C LYS A 61 -2.55 -23.06 -0.49
N LEU A 62 -3.17 -21.90 -0.30
CA LEU A 62 -4.35 -21.73 0.54
C LEU A 62 -5.66 -21.76 -0.25
N ALA A 63 -5.62 -21.69 -1.59
CA ALA A 63 -6.79 -21.47 -2.44
C ALA A 63 -7.95 -22.45 -2.18
N GLU A 64 -7.67 -23.73 -1.94
CA GLU A 64 -8.69 -24.77 -1.72
C GLU A 64 -9.12 -24.91 -0.24
N LYS A 65 -8.44 -24.22 0.68
CA LYS A 65 -8.62 -24.38 2.13
C LYS A 65 -9.65 -23.38 2.65
N LYS A 66 -10.93 -23.77 2.62
CA LYS A 66 -12.06 -22.94 3.10
C LYS A 66 -11.91 -22.52 4.56
N GLU A 67 -11.31 -23.34 5.43
CA GLU A 67 -11.04 -22.95 6.82
C GLU A 67 -10.03 -21.78 6.96
N LEU A 68 -9.27 -21.47 5.91
CA LEU A 68 -8.22 -20.44 5.92
C LEU A 68 -8.60 -19.20 5.12
N LEU A 69 -9.89 -18.98 4.82
CA LEU A 69 -10.37 -17.80 4.09
C LEU A 69 -9.93 -16.49 4.74
N LYS A 70 -9.98 -16.39 6.07
CA LYS A 70 -9.52 -15.19 6.79
C LYS A 70 -8.04 -14.91 6.54
N ARG A 71 -7.20 -15.94 6.60
CA ARG A 71 -5.76 -15.84 6.31
C ARG A 71 -5.50 -15.42 4.86
N GLN A 72 -6.29 -15.92 3.91
CA GLN A 72 -6.20 -15.50 2.51
C GLN A 72 -6.54 -14.02 2.36
N GLN A 73 -7.62 -13.54 2.99
CA GLN A 73 -8.00 -12.13 2.99
C GLN A 73 -6.87 -11.25 3.57
N ASP A 74 -6.27 -11.66 4.69
CA ASP A 74 -5.19 -10.91 5.34
C ASP A 74 -3.95 -10.82 4.44
N ILE A 75 -3.59 -11.91 3.74
CA ILE A 75 -2.46 -11.91 2.78
C ILE A 75 -2.77 -11.02 1.58
N LYS A 76 -3.99 -11.09 1.01
CA LYS A 76 -4.38 -10.22 -0.11
C LYS A 76 -4.34 -8.74 0.30
N LYS A 77 -4.89 -8.40 1.46
CA LYS A 77 -4.81 -7.02 1.99
C LYS A 77 -3.35 -6.58 2.12
N HIS A 78 -2.50 -7.42 2.70
CA HIS A 78 -1.08 -7.09 2.86
C HIS A 78 -0.35 -6.94 1.52
N LEU A 79 -0.67 -7.79 0.53
CA LEU A 79 -0.14 -7.69 -0.82
C LEU A 79 -0.51 -6.35 -1.47
N GLY A 80 -1.78 -5.93 -1.36
CA GLY A 80 -2.24 -4.60 -1.81
C GLY A 80 -1.50 -3.47 -1.12
N ASP A 81 -1.38 -3.53 0.22
CA ASP A 81 -0.71 -2.48 0.98
C ASP A 81 0.79 -2.38 0.66
N TYR A 82 1.47 -3.52 0.57
CA TYR A 82 2.89 -3.61 0.26
C TYR A 82 3.18 -3.09 -1.14
N THR A 83 2.41 -3.52 -2.14
CA THR A 83 2.59 -3.05 -3.52
C THR A 83 2.28 -1.57 -3.66
N LEU A 84 1.25 -1.04 -2.98
CA LEU A 84 0.94 0.40 -2.99
C LEU A 84 2.09 1.21 -2.38
N PHE A 85 2.64 0.73 -1.26
CA PHE A 85 3.80 1.33 -0.62
C PHE A 85 5.04 1.30 -1.53
N MET A 86 5.35 0.15 -2.12
CA MET A 86 6.55 -0.03 -2.95
C MET A 86 6.46 0.76 -4.25
N THR A 87 5.31 0.77 -4.92
CA THR A 87 5.11 1.50 -6.19
C THR A 87 4.93 3.00 -5.98
N GLY A 88 4.48 3.43 -4.80
CA GLY A 88 4.39 4.84 -4.43
C GLY A 88 5.72 5.41 -3.90
N ILE A 89 6.24 4.85 -2.81
CA ILE A 89 7.38 5.40 -2.08
C ILE A 89 8.74 4.89 -2.62
N PHE A 90 8.82 3.64 -3.07
CA PHE A 90 10.06 3.04 -3.55
C PHE A 90 10.03 2.77 -5.07
N ARG A 91 9.29 3.60 -5.82
CA ARG A 91 9.01 3.34 -7.24
C ARG A 91 10.28 3.13 -8.08
N GLU A 92 11.31 3.96 -7.91
CA GLU A 92 12.56 3.80 -8.69
C GLU A 92 13.24 2.46 -8.46
N TYR A 93 13.14 1.91 -7.23
CA TYR A 93 13.69 0.60 -6.94
C TYR A 93 12.92 -0.49 -7.70
N VAL A 94 11.59 -0.42 -7.70
CA VAL A 94 10.73 -1.37 -8.42
C VAL A 94 10.90 -1.25 -9.94
N GLU A 95 11.06 -0.03 -10.46
CA GLU A 95 11.35 0.25 -11.88
C GLU A 95 12.70 -0.30 -12.31
N LYS A 96 13.75 -0.14 -11.49
CA LYS A 96 15.08 -0.71 -11.76
C LYS A 96 15.07 -2.24 -11.87
N LEU A 97 14.14 -2.90 -11.20
CA LEU A 97 13.95 -4.35 -11.27
C LEU A 97 12.95 -4.77 -12.37
N ALA A 98 12.44 -3.83 -13.18
CA ALA A 98 11.43 -4.06 -14.22
C ALA A 98 10.13 -4.71 -13.71
N PHE A 99 9.78 -4.51 -12.43
CA PHE A 99 8.59 -5.11 -11.81
C PHE A 99 7.42 -4.13 -11.62
N LEU A 100 7.54 -2.87 -12.06
CA LEU A 100 6.52 -1.85 -11.78
C LEU A 100 5.12 -2.27 -12.24
N GLY A 101 4.98 -2.65 -13.51
CA GLY A 101 3.69 -3.08 -14.06
C GLY A 101 3.13 -4.33 -13.36
N PHE A 102 4.01 -5.26 -12.96
CA PHE A 102 3.61 -6.42 -12.18
C PHE A 102 3.07 -6.04 -10.80
N TYR A 103 3.77 -5.16 -10.07
CA TYR A 103 3.35 -4.73 -8.74
C TYR A 103 2.05 -3.91 -8.77
N LEU A 104 1.89 -3.04 -9.77
CA LEU A 104 0.65 -2.28 -9.96
C LEU A 104 -0.54 -3.22 -10.15
N LYS A 105 -0.40 -4.21 -11.04
CA LYS A 105 -1.45 -5.16 -11.36
C LYS A 105 -1.80 -6.09 -10.20
N GLU A 106 -0.80 -6.59 -9.49
CA GLU A 106 -1.04 -7.46 -8.33
C GLU A 106 -1.63 -6.70 -7.15
N GLY A 107 -1.25 -5.43 -6.95
CA GLY A 107 -1.86 -4.58 -5.93
C GLY A 107 -3.32 -4.24 -6.20
N GLU A 108 -3.64 -3.86 -7.44
CA GLU A 108 -5.01 -3.63 -7.91
C GLU A 108 -5.89 -4.86 -7.63
N ARG A 109 -5.47 -6.03 -8.14
CA ARG A 109 -6.21 -7.30 -7.96
C ARG A 109 -6.41 -7.64 -6.50
N ALA A 110 -5.38 -7.47 -5.69
CA ALA A 110 -5.43 -7.84 -4.28
C ALA A 110 -6.48 -7.00 -3.51
N TYR A 111 -6.59 -5.70 -3.79
CA TYR A 111 -7.62 -4.86 -3.18
C TYR A 111 -9.01 -5.13 -3.73
N LEU A 112 -9.16 -5.34 -5.05
CA LEU A 112 -10.45 -5.71 -5.65
C LEU A 112 -10.98 -6.99 -5.01
N ASP A 113 -10.15 -8.03 -4.90
CA ASP A 113 -10.51 -9.29 -4.26
C ASP A 113 -10.96 -9.08 -2.79
N VAL A 114 -10.22 -8.28 -2.02
CA VAL A 114 -10.59 -7.97 -0.62
C VAL A 114 -11.91 -7.21 -0.56
N GLY A 115 -12.11 -6.24 -1.46
CA GLY A 115 -13.35 -5.47 -1.56
C GLY A 115 -14.55 -6.34 -1.90
N GLU A 116 -14.44 -7.23 -2.89
CA GLU A 116 -15.50 -8.16 -3.28
C GLU A 116 -15.88 -9.12 -2.16
N ILE A 117 -14.89 -9.67 -1.45
CA ILE A 117 -15.13 -10.56 -0.31
C ILE A 117 -15.86 -9.81 0.80
N LYS A 118 -15.38 -8.62 1.16
CA LYS A 118 -16.00 -7.76 2.18
C LYS A 118 -17.41 -7.32 1.78
N LEU A 119 -17.66 -7.08 0.50
CA LEU A 119 -18.97 -6.72 -0.02
C LEU A 119 -19.95 -7.88 0.16
N LYS A 120 -19.54 -9.10 -0.19
CA LYS A 120 -20.34 -10.33 0.04
C LYS A 120 -20.64 -10.56 1.52
N GLU A 121 -19.72 -10.17 2.41
CA GLU A 121 -19.87 -10.25 3.86
C GLU A 121 -20.59 -9.04 4.48
N ASN A 122 -21.09 -8.08 3.67
CA ASN A 122 -21.74 -6.84 4.11
C ASN A 122 -20.88 -5.99 5.08
N GLN A 123 -19.55 -5.99 4.91
CA GLN A 123 -18.66 -5.16 5.71
C GLN A 123 -18.67 -3.71 5.22
N LYS A 124 -18.72 -2.76 6.16
CA LYS A 124 -18.84 -1.32 5.88
C LYS A 124 -17.66 -0.73 5.11
N ASP A 125 -16.48 -1.34 5.23
CA ASP A 125 -15.25 -0.90 4.58
C ASP A 125 -15.04 -1.55 3.20
N ALA A 126 -15.99 -2.34 2.68
CA ALA A 126 -15.87 -2.97 1.37
C ALA A 126 -15.57 -1.97 0.24
N HIS A 127 -16.33 -0.86 0.20
CA HIS A 127 -16.17 0.17 -0.83
C HIS A 127 -14.80 0.88 -0.77
N LEU A 128 -14.17 0.95 0.40
CA LEU A 128 -12.82 1.50 0.53
C LEU A 128 -11.82 0.67 -0.30
N PHE A 129 -11.88 -0.66 -0.18
CA PHE A 129 -10.99 -1.57 -0.89
C PHE A 129 -11.29 -1.63 -2.39
N LEU A 130 -12.57 -1.61 -2.78
CA LEU A 130 -12.93 -1.51 -4.19
C LEU A 130 -12.36 -0.25 -4.82
N GLN A 131 -12.51 0.89 -4.15
CA GLN A 131 -11.97 2.16 -4.63
C GLN A 131 -10.44 2.18 -4.68
N LEU A 132 -9.76 1.61 -3.68
CA LEU A 132 -8.30 1.44 -3.68
C LEU A 132 -7.83 0.58 -4.87
N GLY A 133 -8.57 -0.48 -5.20
CA GLY A 133 -8.30 -1.33 -6.36
C GLY A 133 -8.53 -0.58 -7.67
N GLU A 134 -9.73 -0.07 -7.89
CA GLU A 134 -10.14 0.64 -9.12
C GLU A 134 -9.23 1.84 -9.46
N ASN A 135 -8.66 2.49 -8.44
CA ASN A 135 -7.82 3.67 -8.60
C ASN A 135 -6.37 3.42 -8.13
N PHE A 136 -5.93 2.17 -8.15
CA PHE A 136 -4.63 1.78 -7.58
C PHE A 136 -3.46 2.56 -8.18
N GLU A 137 -3.37 2.59 -9.50
CA GLU A 137 -2.28 3.28 -10.21
C GLU A 137 -2.30 4.79 -9.93
N PHE A 138 -3.49 5.38 -9.80
CA PHE A 138 -3.64 6.77 -9.42
C PHE A 138 -3.09 7.04 -8.01
N TYR A 139 -3.45 6.23 -7.01
CA TYR A 139 -2.94 6.40 -5.64
C TYR A 139 -1.44 6.12 -5.54
N SER A 140 -0.95 5.11 -6.26
CA SER A 140 0.49 4.85 -6.41
C SER A 140 1.23 6.06 -7.00
N GLY A 141 0.68 6.65 -8.06
CA GLY A 141 1.18 7.88 -8.67
C GLY A 141 1.16 9.08 -7.71
N ALA A 142 0.08 9.25 -6.94
CA ALA A 142 -0.06 10.32 -5.95
C ALA A 142 1.00 10.22 -4.84
N LEU A 143 1.29 9.01 -4.37
CA LEU A 143 2.35 8.76 -3.39
C LEU A 143 3.74 8.99 -3.98
N TYR A 144 3.93 8.62 -5.24
CA TYR A 144 5.18 8.87 -5.94
C TYR A 144 5.45 10.36 -6.14
N TYR A 145 4.42 11.12 -6.54
CA TYR A 145 4.45 12.57 -6.63
C TYR A 145 4.78 13.19 -5.26
N LEU A 146 4.05 12.81 -4.20
CA LEU A 146 4.30 13.26 -2.83
C LEU A 146 5.77 13.09 -2.46
N ARG A 147 6.35 11.91 -2.66
CA ARG A 147 7.74 11.65 -2.33
C ARG A 147 8.69 12.52 -3.17
N LYS A 148 8.46 12.65 -4.47
CA LYS A 148 9.29 13.50 -5.34
C LYS A 148 9.22 14.98 -4.96
N SER A 149 8.06 15.46 -4.54
CA SER A 149 7.83 16.87 -4.22
C SER A 149 8.31 17.24 -2.82
N TYR A 150 8.26 16.32 -1.85
CA TYR A 150 8.51 16.66 -0.45
C TYR A 150 9.70 15.94 0.19
N PHE A 151 10.27 14.90 -0.44
CA PHE A 151 11.49 14.24 0.09
C PHE A 151 12.76 14.72 -0.61
N LYS A 152 12.65 15.45 -1.74
CA LYS A 152 13.82 16.08 -2.39
C LYS A 152 14.49 17.14 -1.51
N ASP A 153 13.72 17.81 -0.66
CA ASP A 153 14.24 18.83 0.27
C ASP A 153 15.01 18.22 1.47
N TYR A 154 14.98 16.89 1.64
CA TYR A 154 15.74 16.19 2.71
C TYR A 154 17.16 15.78 2.28
N ASN A 155 17.62 16.19 1.09
CA ASN A 155 18.99 15.96 0.61
C ASN A 155 19.99 17.06 1.03
N GLU A 156 19.63 17.98 1.92
CA GLU A 156 20.63 18.72 2.71
C GLU A 156 21.13 17.83 3.87
N ASN A 157 22.21 17.14 3.56
CA ASN A 157 22.96 16.15 4.32
C ASN A 157 23.37 16.63 5.74
N PRO A 158 22.91 15.97 6.85
CA PRO A 158 23.46 16.21 8.18
C PRO A 158 24.47 15.16 8.66
N PHE A 159 24.81 14.15 7.85
CA PHE A 159 25.68 13.03 8.28
C PHE A 159 27.00 12.89 7.50
N PHE A 160 27.37 13.91 6.74
CA PHE A 160 28.74 14.06 6.22
C PHE A 160 29.23 15.48 6.52
N ASN A 161 29.75 15.68 7.73
CA ASN A 161 30.78 16.65 8.06
C ASN A 161 31.55 16.12 9.27
#